data_AF-A0AAN8CFD1-F1
#
_entry.id   AF-A0AAN8CFD1-F1
#
_cell.length_a   1.000
_cell.length_b   1.000
_cell.length_c   1.000
_cell.angle_alpha   90.00
_cell.angle_beta   90.00
_cell.angle_gamma   90.00
#
_symmetry.space_group_name_H-M   'P 1'
#
loop_
_entity.id
_entity.type
_entity.pdbx_description
1 polymer ?
#
loop_
_entity_poly.entity_id
_entity_poly.type
_entity_poly.pdbx_seq_one_letter_code
_entity_poly.pdbx_strand_id
1 'polypeptide(L)'
;MELRQAAGSIRDAAWEACDDLERLCEEHICTLVRSVERKRSEMRERVGEAEKSEVDWTNIRVGQLEREVSELRSREDRLNQLSQTEDPTQFVQGFKALGDLPVFAESSPNTLTEFISGQTKKLKNLCNKEKIELLRDPEKNLLWKRPTRKQYQGCIF
;
A
#
# COMPACT_ATOMS: atom_id res chain seq x y z
N MET A 1 9.22 -56.34 42.68
CA MET A 1 8.04 -55.49 42.40
C MET A 1 8.47 -54.07 42.00
N GLU A 2 9.43 -53.48 42.71
CA GLU A 2 9.89 -52.10 42.52
C GLU A 2 10.39 -51.74 41.11
N LEU A 3 11.15 -52.62 40.44
CA LEU A 3 11.65 -52.34 39.08
C LEU A 3 10.53 -52.16 38.04
N ARG A 4 9.42 -52.89 38.19
CA ARG A 4 8.26 -52.75 37.29
C ARG A 4 7.53 -51.43 37.52
N GLN A 5 7.45 -51.00 38.78
CA GLN A 5 6.86 -49.71 39.14
C GLN A 5 7.74 -48.55 38.64
N ALA A 6 9.05 -48.62 38.84
CA ALA A 6 10.00 -47.61 38.33
C ALA A 6 9.93 -47.47 36.80
N ALA A 7 9.84 -48.59 36.07
CA ALA A 7 9.66 -48.57 34.62
C ALA A 7 8.33 -47.91 34.21
N GLY A 8 7.25 -48.12 34.99
CA GLY A 8 5.98 -47.44 34.81
C GLY A 8 6.11 -45.93 34.96
N SER A 9 6.70 -45.47 36.07
CA SER A 9 6.92 -44.05 36.33
C SER A 9 7.80 -43.37 35.28
N ILE A 10 8.85 -44.03 34.79
CA ILE A 10 9.69 -43.50 33.70
C ILE A 10 8.87 -43.32 32.42
N ARG A 11 8.04 -44.32 32.07
CA ARG A 11 7.19 -44.24 30.88
C ARG A 11 6.17 -43.12 31.01
N ASP A 12 5.51 -43.01 32.15
CA ASP A 12 4.47 -41.99 32.37
C ASP A 12 5.10 -40.58 32.32
N ALA A 13 6.27 -40.37 32.95
CA ALA A 13 7.00 -39.11 32.86
C ALA A 13 7.48 -38.78 31.44
N ALA A 14 7.88 -39.79 30.65
CA ALA A 14 8.27 -39.59 29.25
C ALA A 14 7.09 -39.11 28.39
N TRP A 15 5.91 -39.70 28.58
CA TRP A 15 4.70 -39.26 27.87
C TRP A 15 4.21 -37.90 28.33
N GLU A 16 4.25 -37.60 29.64
CA GLU A 16 3.93 -36.26 30.14
C GLU A 16 4.84 -35.19 29.52
N ALA A 17 6.14 -35.47 29.38
CA ALA A 17 7.07 -34.57 28.71
C ALA A 17 6.78 -34.40 27.20
N CYS A 18 6.31 -35.46 26.53
CA CYS A 18 5.86 -35.38 25.14
C CYS A 18 4.60 -34.51 25.00
N ASP A 19 3.58 -34.75 25.83
CA ASP A 19 2.31 -34.00 25.82
C ASP A 19 2.57 -32.50 26.07
N ASP A 20 3.49 -32.19 27.00
CA ASP A 20 3.91 -30.81 27.28
C ASP A 20 4.58 -30.14 26.08
N LEU A 21 5.45 -30.87 25.36
CA LEU A 21 6.09 -30.37 24.14
C LEU A 21 5.06 -30.14 23.03
N GLU A 22 4.12 -31.08 22.84
CA GLU A 22 3.08 -30.98 21.83
C GLU A 22 2.20 -29.74 22.07
N ARG A 23 1.75 -29.53 23.30
CA ARG A 23 1.00 -28.33 23.69
C ARG A 23 1.79 -27.05 23.41
N LEU A 24 3.08 -27.00 23.76
CA LEU A 24 3.92 -25.83 23.49
C LEU A 24 4.09 -25.58 21.98
N CYS A 25 4.20 -26.63 21.18
CA CYS A 25 4.27 -26.54 19.74
C CYS A 25 2.97 -25.98 19.14
N GLU A 26 1.81 -26.48 19.56
CA GLU A 26 0.51 -25.97 19.11
C GLU A 26 0.32 -24.48 19.45
N GLU A 27 0.59 -24.11 20.69
CA GLU A 27 0.54 -22.72 21.16
C GLU A 27 1.45 -21.80 20.35
N HIS A 28 2.67 -22.28 20.07
CA HIS A 28 3.62 -21.55 19.26
C HIS A 28 3.07 -21.39 17.84
N ILE A 29 2.69 -22.48 17.16
CA ILE A 29 2.13 -22.47 15.80
C ILE A 29 0.95 -21.49 15.69
N CYS A 30 0.00 -21.52 16.63
CA CYS A 30 -1.13 -20.59 16.63
C CYS A 30 -0.67 -19.12 16.74
N THR A 31 0.33 -18.85 17.58
CA THR A 31 0.92 -17.51 17.70
C THR A 31 1.57 -17.07 16.39
N LEU A 32 2.26 -17.99 15.70
CA LEU A 32 2.92 -17.72 14.43
C LEU A 32 1.91 -17.38 13.34
N VAL A 33 0.86 -18.19 13.22
CA VAL A 33 -0.22 -17.99 12.25
C VAL A 33 -0.85 -16.61 12.46
N ARG A 34 -1.26 -16.29 13.69
CA ARG A 34 -1.83 -14.96 14.00
C ARG A 34 -0.89 -13.81 13.70
N SER A 35 0.40 -13.99 13.94
CA SER A 35 1.41 -12.96 13.66
C SER A 35 1.55 -12.70 12.16
N VAL A 36 1.62 -13.76 11.37
CA VAL A 36 1.68 -13.69 9.91
C VAL A 36 0.41 -13.09 9.33
N GLU A 37 -0.77 -13.48 9.82
CA GLU A 37 -2.05 -12.91 9.40
C GLU A 37 -2.14 -11.41 9.69
N ARG A 38 -1.76 -10.99 10.89
CA ARG A 38 -1.73 -9.56 11.25
C ARG A 38 -0.83 -8.78 10.31
N LYS A 39 0.39 -9.29 10.06
CA LYS A 39 1.34 -8.65 9.16
C LYS A 39 0.86 -8.59 7.72
N ARG A 40 0.18 -9.64 7.24
CA ARG A 40 -0.47 -9.64 5.93
C ARG A 40 -1.52 -8.53 5.84
N SER A 41 -2.33 -8.34 6.89
CA SER A 41 -3.34 -7.28 6.94
C SER A 41 -2.71 -5.89 6.99
N GLU A 42 -1.72 -5.66 7.86
CA GLU A 42 -0.97 -4.40 7.92
C GLU A 42 -0.35 -4.04 6.56
N MET A 43 0.25 -5.01 5.87
CA MET A 43 0.84 -4.79 4.55
C MET A 43 -0.22 -4.43 3.51
N ARG A 44 -1.37 -5.11 3.52
CA ARG A 44 -2.48 -4.81 2.61
C ARG A 44 -3.01 -3.40 2.82
N GLU A 45 -3.18 -3.01 4.08
CA GLU A 45 -3.65 -1.67 4.45
C GLU A 45 -2.68 -0.60 3.93
N ARG A 46 -1.38 -0.70 4.25
CA ARG A 46 -0.36 0.25 3.78
C ARG A 46 -0.30 0.37 2.25
N VAL A 47 -0.39 -0.75 1.53
CA VAL A 47 -0.42 -0.74 0.06
C VAL A 47 -1.68 -0.04 -0.44
N GLY A 48 -2.84 -0.33 0.16
CA GLY A 48 -4.10 0.30 -0.20
C GLY A 48 -4.13 1.81 0.07
N GLU A 49 -3.56 2.26 1.19
CA GLU A 49 -3.42 3.69 1.52
C GLU A 49 -2.52 4.43 0.52
N ALA A 50 -1.38 3.82 0.17
CA ALA A 50 -0.45 4.37 -0.80
C ALA A 50 -1.10 4.43 -2.19
N GLU A 51 -1.74 3.34 -2.64
CA GLU A 51 -2.51 3.30 -3.89
C GLU A 51 -3.57 4.41 -3.92
N LYS A 52 -4.40 4.49 -2.88
CA LYS A 52 -5.49 5.48 -2.80
C LYS A 52 -4.96 6.91 -2.89
N SER A 53 -3.90 7.24 -2.16
CA SER A 53 -3.31 8.57 -2.17
C SER A 53 -2.80 8.97 -3.57
N GLU A 54 -2.17 8.04 -4.27
CA GLU A 54 -1.66 8.25 -5.62
C GLU A 54 -2.79 8.35 -6.66
N VAL A 55 -3.84 7.56 -6.52
CA VAL A 55 -5.06 7.63 -7.36
C VAL A 55 -5.78 8.96 -7.15
N ASP A 56 -5.96 9.39 -5.90
CA ASP A 56 -6.62 10.67 -5.58
C ASP A 56 -5.84 11.85 -6.16
N TRP A 57 -4.50 11.86 -6.01
CA TRP A 57 -3.65 12.88 -6.63
C TRP A 57 -3.77 12.87 -8.17
N THR A 58 -3.78 11.69 -8.77
CA THR A 58 -3.92 11.54 -10.23
C THR A 58 -5.27 12.07 -10.71
N ASN A 59 -6.37 11.77 -10.01
CA ASN A 59 -7.70 12.25 -10.34
C ASN A 59 -7.80 13.78 -10.25
N ILE A 60 -7.19 14.39 -9.22
CA ILE A 60 -7.10 15.85 -9.10
C ILE A 60 -6.36 16.44 -10.30
N ARG A 61 -5.25 15.82 -10.72
CA ARG A 61 -4.48 16.28 -11.89
C ARG A 61 -5.27 16.14 -13.19
N VAL A 62 -6.02 15.05 -13.38
CA VAL A 62 -6.91 14.87 -14.53
C VAL A 62 -7.97 15.97 -14.56
N GLY A 63 -8.64 16.25 -13.43
CA GLY A 63 -9.63 17.33 -13.37
C GLY A 63 -9.06 18.75 -13.54
N GLN A 64 -7.76 18.94 -13.28
CA GLN A 64 -7.06 20.17 -13.67
C GLN A 64 -6.89 20.22 -15.19
N LEU A 65 -6.33 19.16 -15.79
CA LEU A 65 -6.10 19.07 -17.24
C LEU A 65 -7.39 19.22 -18.05
N GLU A 66 -8.51 18.64 -17.60
CA GLU A 66 -9.81 18.81 -18.27
C GLU A 66 -10.26 20.27 -18.28
N ARG A 67 -10.06 21.00 -17.17
CA ARG A 67 -10.35 22.44 -17.12
C ARG A 67 -9.43 23.24 -18.04
N GLU A 68 -8.13 22.93 -18.02
CA GLU A 68 -7.14 23.56 -18.90
C GLU A 68 -7.52 23.37 -20.38
N VAL A 69 -7.92 22.16 -20.79
CA VAL A 69 -8.41 21.85 -22.14
C VAL A 69 -9.69 22.62 -22.47
N SER A 70 -10.66 22.68 -21.55
CA SER A 70 -11.90 23.44 -21.75
C SER A 70 -11.67 24.94 -21.90
N GLU A 71 -10.77 25.52 -21.11
CA GLU A 71 -10.38 26.93 -21.22
C GLU A 71 -9.69 27.22 -22.56
N LEU A 72 -8.78 26.34 -22.99
CA LEU A 72 -8.12 26.44 -24.29
C LEU A 72 -9.12 26.37 -25.45
N ARG A 73 -10.06 25.41 -25.43
CA ARG A 73 -11.11 25.30 -26.45
C ARG A 73 -12.01 26.54 -26.48
N SER A 74 -12.42 27.05 -25.33
CA SER A 74 -13.21 28.28 -25.27
C SER A 74 -12.45 29.48 -25.84
N ARG A 75 -11.15 29.58 -25.57
CA ARG A 75 -10.29 30.63 -26.13
C ARG A 75 -10.14 30.47 -27.65
N GLU A 76 -9.97 29.24 -28.13
CA GLU A 76 -9.90 28.91 -29.56
C GLU A 76 -11.20 29.33 -30.27
N ASP A 77 -12.37 29.02 -29.71
CA ASP A 77 -13.66 29.43 -30.28
C ASP A 77 -13.79 30.97 -30.36
N ARG A 78 -13.36 31.68 -29.31
CA ARG A 78 -13.35 33.16 -29.30
C ARG A 78 -12.39 33.73 -30.34
N LEU A 79 -11.22 33.13 -30.51
CA LEU A 79 -10.26 33.50 -31.55
C LEU A 79 -10.81 33.24 -32.95
N ASN A 80 -11.49 32.12 -33.15
CA ASN A 80 -12.14 31.77 -34.41
C ASN A 80 -13.27 32.76 -34.75
N GLN A 81 -14.04 33.22 -33.77
CA GLN A 81 -15.03 34.28 -34.00
C GLN A 81 -14.38 35.62 -34.32
N LEU A 82 -13.31 35.97 -33.60
CA LEU A 82 -12.60 37.23 -33.81
C LEU A 82 -11.96 37.29 -35.20
N SER A 83 -11.44 36.18 -35.72
CA SER A 83 -10.83 36.12 -37.05
C SER A 83 -11.80 36.37 -38.20
N GLN A 84 -13.11 36.20 -37.96
CA GLN A 84 -14.17 36.52 -38.93
C GLN A 84 -14.62 37.99 -38.85
N THR A 85 -14.07 38.79 -37.93
CA THR A 85 -14.48 40.19 -37.74
C THR A 85 -13.79 41.08 -38.77
N GLU A 86 -14.57 41.70 -39.66
CA GLU A 86 -14.06 42.61 -40.70
C GLU A 86 -13.76 44.01 -40.17
N ASP A 87 -14.45 44.47 -39.12
CA ASP A 87 -14.23 45.79 -38.52
C ASP A 87 -12.91 45.81 -37.70
N PRO A 88 -11.90 46.60 -38.09
CA PRO A 88 -10.61 46.62 -37.41
C PRO A 88 -10.70 47.09 -35.95
N THR A 89 -11.67 47.96 -35.64
CA THR A 89 -11.84 48.48 -34.27
C THR A 89 -12.35 47.40 -33.34
N GLN A 90 -13.38 46.65 -33.75
CA GLN A 90 -13.92 45.50 -33.03
C GLN A 90 -12.89 44.38 -32.90
N PHE A 91 -12.12 44.10 -33.96
CA PHE A 91 -11.04 43.12 -33.90
C PHE A 91 -10.03 43.46 -32.79
N VAL A 92 -9.51 44.69 -32.77
CA VAL A 92 -8.52 45.12 -31.78
C VAL A 92 -9.11 45.10 -30.35
N GLN A 93 -10.37 45.49 -30.17
CA GLN A 93 -11.04 45.45 -28.88
C GLN A 93 -11.24 44.01 -28.37
N GLY A 94 -11.74 43.11 -29.23
CA GLY A 94 -11.96 41.72 -28.85
C GLY A 94 -10.64 40.96 -28.64
N PHE A 95 -9.57 41.31 -29.37
CA PHE A 95 -8.24 40.76 -29.12
C PHE A 95 -7.72 41.16 -27.73
N LYS A 96 -7.85 42.44 -27.35
CA LYS A 96 -7.50 42.90 -26.00
C LYS A 96 -8.30 42.20 -24.91
N ALA A 97 -9.58 41.89 -25.18
CA ALA A 97 -10.44 41.17 -24.24
C ALA A 97 -10.10 39.68 -24.07
N LEU A 98 -9.25 39.09 -24.93
CA LEU A 98 -8.76 37.71 -24.74
C LEU A 98 -7.76 37.60 -23.58
N GLY A 99 -7.07 38.69 -23.23
CA GLY A 99 -6.06 38.72 -22.19
C GLY A 99 -4.86 37.80 -22.45
N ASP A 100 -4.02 37.62 -21.44
CA ASP A 100 -2.83 36.76 -21.53
C ASP A 100 -3.18 35.28 -21.57
N LEU A 101 -2.27 34.45 -22.09
CA LEU A 101 -2.44 33.00 -22.09
C LEU A 101 -2.49 32.50 -20.64
N PRO A 102 -3.41 31.60 -20.28
CA PRO A 102 -3.38 31.01 -18.95
C PRO A 102 -2.06 30.27 -18.76
N VAL A 103 -1.45 30.43 -17.59
CA VAL A 103 -0.23 29.70 -17.25
C VAL A 103 -0.63 28.28 -16.88
N PHE A 104 -0.43 27.35 -17.80
CA PHE A 104 -0.65 25.93 -17.57
C PHE A 104 0.59 25.30 -16.94
N ALA A 105 0.38 24.38 -16.01
CA ALA A 105 1.49 23.60 -15.47
C ALA A 105 2.02 22.67 -16.56
N GLU A 106 3.28 22.83 -16.99
CA GLU A 106 3.90 21.95 -17.99
C GLU A 106 3.87 20.49 -17.51
N SER A 107 3.02 19.68 -18.13
CA SER A 107 3.10 18.22 -18.00
C SER A 107 3.49 17.62 -19.34
N SER A 108 4.74 17.20 -19.46
CA SER A 108 5.20 16.42 -20.61
C SER A 108 4.77 14.95 -20.46
N PRO A 109 4.46 14.22 -21.54
CA PRO A 109 4.14 12.79 -21.51
C PRO A 109 5.28 11.94 -20.90
N ASN A 110 6.52 12.38 -21.07
CA ASN A 110 7.70 11.71 -20.52
C ASN A 110 7.73 11.81 -18.99
N THR A 111 7.24 12.92 -18.43
CA THR A 111 7.10 13.12 -16.98
C THR A 111 6.05 12.17 -16.39
N LEU A 112 4.96 11.88 -17.12
CA LEU A 112 3.90 10.98 -16.64
C LEU A 112 4.37 9.52 -16.57
N THR A 113 5.09 9.03 -17.58
CA THR A 113 5.61 7.65 -17.59
C THR A 113 6.70 7.46 -16.52
N GLU A 114 7.56 8.46 -16.32
CA GLU A 114 8.52 8.49 -15.22
C GLU A 114 7.83 8.49 -13.85
N PHE A 115 6.77 9.29 -13.68
CA PHE A 115 5.96 9.32 -12.47
C PHE A 115 5.33 7.96 -12.17
N ILE A 116 4.62 7.36 -13.13
CA ILE A 116 3.98 6.04 -12.99
C ILE A 116 5.02 4.95 -12.68
N SER A 117 6.16 4.97 -13.38
CA SER A 117 7.28 4.06 -13.13
C SER A 117 7.86 4.23 -11.72
N GLY A 118 8.02 5.48 -11.27
CA GLY A 118 8.46 5.82 -9.92
C GLY A 118 7.51 5.28 -8.85
N GLN A 119 6.21 5.49 -9.02
CA GLN A 119 5.19 5.03 -8.08
C GLN A 119 5.08 3.50 -8.04
N THR A 120 5.12 2.86 -9.21
CA THR A 120 5.16 1.40 -9.33
C THR A 120 6.37 0.81 -8.62
N LYS A 121 7.55 1.44 -8.77
CA LYS A 121 8.78 1.03 -8.07
C LYS A 121 8.67 1.21 -6.56
N LYS A 122 8.13 2.33 -6.08
CA LYS A 122 7.90 2.57 -4.63
C LYS A 122 7.00 1.50 -4.02
N LEU A 123 5.85 1.21 -4.64
CA LEU A 123 4.93 0.16 -4.18
C LEU A 123 5.60 -1.23 -4.17
N LYS A 124 6.33 -1.58 -5.24
CA LYS A 124 7.09 -2.85 -5.30
C LYS A 124 8.16 -2.93 -4.20
N ASN A 125 8.85 -1.83 -3.93
CA ASN A 125 9.90 -1.78 -2.91
C ASN A 125 9.32 -1.91 -1.49
N LEU A 126 8.17 -1.29 -1.21
CA LEU A 126 7.45 -1.47 0.07
C LEU A 126 7.12 -2.94 0.30
N CYS A 127 6.53 -3.61 -0.69
CA CYS A 127 6.19 -5.03 -0.62
C CYS A 127 7.44 -5.92 -0.47
N ASN A 128 8.50 -5.65 -1.25
CA ASN A 128 9.74 -6.42 -1.18
C ASN A 128 10.44 -6.28 0.18
N LYS A 129 10.45 -5.07 0.76
CA LYS A 129 11.04 -4.82 2.08
C LYS A 129 10.30 -5.60 3.17
N GLU A 130 8.98 -5.51 3.21
CA GLU A 130 8.16 -6.22 4.21
C GLU A 130 8.26 -7.75 4.02
N LYS A 131 8.30 -8.23 2.78
CA LYS A 131 8.52 -9.64 2.46
C LYS A 131 9.87 -10.14 3.01
N ILE A 132 10.93 -9.35 2.87
CA ILE A 132 12.24 -9.67 3.42
C ILE A 132 12.19 -9.70 4.95
N GLU A 133 11.52 -8.74 5.60
CA GLU A 133 11.34 -8.71 7.06
C GLU A 133 10.55 -9.93 7.58
N LEU A 134 9.50 -10.37 6.87
CA LEU A 134 8.69 -11.53 7.25
C LEU A 134 9.40 -12.87 7.05
N LEU A 135 10.26 -12.97 6.03
CA LEU A 135 10.99 -14.20 5.69
C LEU A 135 12.38 -14.26 6.33
N ARG A 136 12.86 -13.17 6.94
CA ARG A 136 14.14 -13.14 7.63
C ARG A 136 13.98 -13.81 9.00
N ASP A 137 14.51 -15.02 9.07
CA ASP A 137 14.93 -15.76 10.25
C ASP A 137 13.94 -15.67 11.45
N PRO A 138 12.99 -16.62 11.56
CA PRO A 138 11.96 -16.63 12.61
C PRO A 138 12.56 -16.52 14.03
N GLU A 139 13.78 -17.01 14.24
CA GLU A 139 14.47 -17.01 15.53
C GLU A 139 15.06 -15.64 15.91
N LYS A 140 15.34 -14.78 14.92
CA LYS A 140 15.94 -13.45 15.14
C LYS A 140 14.92 -12.32 15.06
N ASN A 141 13.71 -12.61 14.60
CA ASN A 141 12.65 -11.63 14.51
C ASN A 141 12.06 -11.37 15.91
N LEU A 142 12.16 -10.12 16.41
CA LEU A 142 11.64 -9.71 17.72
C LEU A 142 10.14 -10.02 17.92
N LEU A 143 9.41 -10.15 16.81
CA LEU A 143 7.99 -10.55 16.72
C LEU A 143 7.72 -12.01 17.12
N TRP A 144 8.75 -12.85 17.19
CA TRP A 144 8.67 -14.28 17.52
C TRP A 144 9.16 -14.60 18.93
N LYS A 145 9.50 -13.56 19.73
CA LYS A 145 9.88 -13.78 21.13
C LYS A 145 8.69 -14.40 21.88
N ARG A 146 8.96 -15.54 22.52
CA ARG A 146 8.00 -16.35 23.29
C ARG A 146 7.08 -15.45 24.14
N PRO A 147 5.75 -15.59 24.03
CA PRO A 147 4.84 -14.97 24.98
C PRO A 147 5.12 -15.53 26.38
N THR A 148 5.40 -14.67 27.35
CA THR A 148 5.48 -15.08 28.76
C THR A 148 4.12 -15.55 29.26
N ARG A 149 3.93 -16.88 29.39
CA ARG A 149 2.97 -17.71 30.18
C ARG A 149 1.54 -17.22 30.52
N LYS A 150 1.12 -16.00 30.21
CA LYS A 150 -0.09 -15.34 30.70
C LYS A 150 -1.09 -14.96 29.60
N GLN A 151 -0.92 -15.42 28.35
CA GLN A 151 -1.80 -15.05 27.24
C GLN A 151 -2.46 -16.25 26.52
N TYR A 152 -2.40 -17.44 27.09
CA TYR A 152 -2.99 -18.63 26.47
C TYR A 152 -4.46 -18.76 26.85
N GLN A 153 -5.31 -18.09 26.09
CA GLN A 153 -6.73 -18.39 26.07
C GLN A 153 -7.23 -18.43 24.63
N GLY A 154 -7.66 -19.63 24.21
CA GLY A 154 -8.46 -19.88 23.02
C GLY A 154 -7.68 -20.04 21.71
N CYS A 155 -7.43 -21.29 21.32
CA CYS A 155 -7.31 -21.67 19.91
C CYS A 155 -8.23 -22.86 19.69
N ILE A 156 -9.26 -22.70 18.86
CA ILE A 156 -10.07 -23.79 18.32
C ILE A 156 -9.63 -23.90 16.87
N PHE A 157 -9.19 -25.09 16.45
CA PHE A 157 -9.01 -25.43 15.04
C PHE A 157 -10.36 -25.81 14.43
#